data_AF-A0A4P7WSJ7-F1
#
_entry.id   AF-A0A4P7WSJ7-F1
#
_cell.length_a   1.000
_cell.length_b   1.000
_cell.length_c   1.000
_cell.angle_alpha   90.00
_cell.angle_beta   90.00
_cell.angle_gamma   90.00
#
_symmetry.space_group_name_H-M   'P 1'
#
loop_
_entity.id
_entity.type
_entity.pdbx_description
1 polymer ?
#
loop_
_entity_poly.entity_id
_entity_poly.type
_entity_poly.pdbx_seq_one_letter_code
_entity_poly.pdbx_strand_id
1 'polypeptide(L)'
;MSILKKIFGNKSTHNKPKLKKQYLAGWEVNLDGKEHCLSFIETQITDKQTAESMYSHIILTYDENNFLEFAESRDEDENNEELIIRDDQIKYRDLRINKIFNFEKAKNGENWIGGNIPSDFLIPKNTCPGSFQYLGKLSKESKAYDWLPFDINLICPIYLDLDKIWLDYSEPNSPKILNIEEVNSLSTAYDDLNADSFIEYEQVRFTTKEDKAIGYEIGFSGIPNWIQYSDIPKCPKTQKTMRFLCQLQSSDEIKTKETNIKPTDEWYKQYFEKMNFWGDGDLFVFFEPESKIACYMIQNT
;
A
#
# COMPACT_ATOMS: atom_id res chain seq x y z
N MET A 1 4.55 -62.60 -39.35
CA MET A 1 3.67 -61.56 -38.76
C MET A 1 3.29 -62.00 -37.36
N SER A 2 4.07 -61.57 -36.36
CA SER A 2 3.99 -62.03 -34.97
C SER A 2 3.70 -60.84 -34.05
N ILE A 3 2.70 -61.06 -33.21
CA ILE A 3 2.29 -60.29 -32.04
C ILE A 3 3.44 -60.26 -31.03
N LEU A 4 3.76 -59.10 -30.46
CA LEU A 4 4.30 -59.00 -29.10
C LEU A 4 4.06 -57.59 -28.52
N LYS A 5 3.01 -57.51 -27.68
CA LYS A 5 2.83 -56.50 -26.64
C LYS A 5 4.09 -56.46 -25.78
N LYS A 6 4.77 -55.31 -25.71
CA LYS A 6 5.74 -55.04 -24.65
C LYS A 6 5.04 -54.25 -23.56
N ILE A 7 4.65 -54.99 -22.53
CA ILE A 7 4.27 -54.51 -21.21
C ILE A 7 5.51 -53.83 -20.62
N PHE A 8 5.43 -52.52 -20.39
CA PHE A 8 6.22 -51.86 -19.35
C PHE A 8 5.24 -51.20 -18.38
N GLY A 9 4.73 -52.02 -17.47
CA GLY A 9 4.40 -51.54 -16.15
C GLY A 9 5.71 -51.42 -15.38
N ASN A 10 6.06 -50.19 -14.99
CA ASN A 10 6.52 -49.98 -13.64
C ASN A 10 6.05 -48.60 -13.21
N LYS A 11 5.04 -48.60 -12.34
CA LYS A 11 4.65 -47.45 -11.54
C LYS A 11 5.85 -47.08 -10.67
N SER A 12 6.68 -46.17 -11.15
CA SER A 12 7.48 -45.36 -10.25
C SER A 12 6.53 -44.33 -9.64
N THR A 13 6.01 -44.64 -8.46
CA THR A 13 5.60 -43.59 -7.52
C THR A 13 6.87 -42.94 -7.00
N HIS A 14 7.61 -42.24 -7.88
CA HIS A 14 8.43 -41.15 -7.41
C HIS A 14 7.45 -40.21 -6.73
N ASN A 15 7.63 -39.99 -5.43
CA ASN A 15 7.18 -38.77 -4.79
C ASN A 15 7.70 -37.64 -5.67
N LYS A 16 6.89 -37.15 -6.61
CA LYS A 16 7.21 -35.92 -7.32
C LYS A 16 7.47 -34.90 -6.22
N PRO A 17 8.66 -34.29 -6.17
CA PRO A 17 8.93 -33.30 -5.15
C PRO A 17 7.81 -32.27 -5.20
N LYS A 18 7.33 -31.90 -4.01
CA LYS A 18 6.21 -30.98 -3.88
C LYS A 18 6.68 -29.63 -4.40
N LEU A 19 6.27 -29.27 -5.61
CA LEU A 19 6.57 -27.97 -6.23
C LEU A 19 6.19 -26.86 -5.26
N LYS A 20 7.08 -25.90 -5.09
CA LYS A 20 6.82 -24.76 -4.20
C LYS A 20 5.85 -23.82 -4.88
N LYS A 21 4.96 -23.23 -4.08
CA LYS A 21 4.00 -22.24 -4.55
C LYS A 21 4.07 -20.97 -3.72
N GLN A 22 3.86 -19.83 -4.37
CA GLN A 22 3.59 -18.55 -3.73
C GLN A 22 2.28 -17.99 -4.27
N TYR A 23 1.57 -17.29 -3.40
CA TYR A 23 0.29 -16.67 -3.69
C TYR A 23 0.46 -15.17 -3.54
N LEU A 24 0.07 -14.41 -4.56
CA LEU A 24 0.15 -12.95 -4.58
C LEU A 24 -1.25 -12.38 -4.74
N ALA A 25 -1.57 -11.30 -4.03
CA ALA A 25 -2.77 -10.51 -4.28
C ALA A 25 -2.60 -9.62 -5.53
N GLY A 26 -3.71 -9.36 -6.24
CA GLY A 26 -3.71 -8.54 -7.45
C GLY A 26 -3.21 -9.27 -8.69
N TRP A 27 -3.08 -8.52 -9.79
CA TRP A 27 -2.81 -9.08 -11.12
C TRP A 27 -1.79 -8.28 -11.94
N GLU A 28 -1.41 -7.07 -11.52
CA GLU A 28 -0.61 -6.13 -12.32
C GLU A 28 0.89 -6.41 -12.27
N VAL A 29 1.33 -7.61 -12.67
CA VAL A 29 2.76 -7.97 -12.71
C VAL A 29 3.24 -8.33 -14.11
N ASN A 30 4.43 -7.84 -14.45
CA ASN A 30 5.22 -8.31 -15.58
C ASN A 30 6.34 -9.22 -15.06
N LEU A 31 6.29 -10.51 -15.36
CA LEU A 31 7.24 -11.52 -14.86
C LEU A 31 8.54 -11.51 -15.67
N ASP A 32 9.33 -10.44 -15.57
CA ASP A 32 10.56 -10.24 -16.34
C ASP A 32 11.85 -10.21 -15.52
N GLY A 33 11.77 -10.62 -14.25
CA GLY A 33 12.92 -10.74 -13.35
C GLY A 33 13.53 -9.42 -12.90
N LYS A 34 13.02 -8.28 -13.37
CA LYS A 34 13.52 -6.97 -12.98
C LYS A 34 12.99 -6.55 -11.61
N GLU A 35 13.52 -5.43 -11.14
CA GLU A 35 13.23 -4.89 -9.81
C GLU A 35 11.74 -4.66 -9.54
N HIS A 36 10.96 -4.16 -10.52
CA HIS A 36 9.52 -3.97 -10.35
C HIS A 36 8.79 -5.30 -10.09
N CYS A 37 9.15 -6.37 -10.82
CA CYS A 37 8.63 -7.72 -10.61
C CYS A 37 8.95 -8.23 -9.19
N LEU A 38 10.21 -8.10 -8.77
CA LEU A 38 10.63 -8.55 -7.44
C LEU A 38 9.95 -7.75 -6.31
N SER A 39 9.75 -6.45 -6.51
CA SER A 39 9.07 -5.58 -5.56
C SER A 39 7.59 -5.92 -5.45
N PHE A 40 6.94 -6.20 -6.60
CA PHE A 40 5.56 -6.68 -6.63
C PHE A 40 5.40 -7.97 -5.84
N ILE A 41 6.27 -8.96 -6.06
CA ILE A 41 6.24 -10.21 -5.29
C ILE A 41 6.38 -9.92 -3.79
N GLU A 42 7.32 -9.05 -3.38
CA GLU A 42 7.53 -8.72 -1.96
C GLU A 42 6.34 -8.03 -1.29
N THR A 43 5.64 -7.15 -2.00
CA THR A 43 4.50 -6.40 -1.43
C THR A 43 3.18 -7.14 -1.53
N GLN A 44 3.02 -8.02 -2.52
CA GLN A 44 1.76 -8.72 -2.78
C GLN A 44 1.71 -10.14 -2.23
N ILE A 45 2.85 -10.73 -1.83
CA ILE A 45 2.87 -12.10 -1.32
C ILE A 45 2.00 -12.24 -0.07
N THR A 46 1.14 -13.24 -0.08
CA THR A 46 0.20 -13.53 1.01
C THR A 46 -0.03 -15.05 1.13
N ASP A 47 -0.88 -15.46 2.06
CA ASP A 47 -1.30 -16.86 2.13
C ASP A 47 -2.40 -17.17 1.10
N LYS A 48 -2.54 -18.46 0.80
CA LYS A 48 -3.50 -18.96 -0.18
C LYS A 48 -4.92 -18.45 0.08
N GLN A 49 -5.35 -18.47 1.35
CA GLN A 49 -6.73 -18.16 1.68
C GLN A 49 -7.03 -16.68 1.49
N THR A 50 -6.09 -15.80 1.84
CA THR A 50 -6.19 -14.37 1.60
C THR A 50 -6.14 -14.02 0.11
N ALA A 51 -5.25 -14.66 -0.66
CA ALA A 51 -5.19 -14.48 -2.11
C ALA A 51 -6.52 -14.88 -2.79
N GLU A 52 -7.08 -16.03 -2.42
CA GLU A 52 -8.35 -16.53 -2.97
C GLU A 52 -9.58 -15.69 -2.58
N SER A 53 -9.47 -14.79 -1.60
CA SER A 53 -10.54 -13.83 -1.26
C SER A 53 -10.39 -12.46 -1.92
N MET A 54 -9.36 -12.25 -2.74
CA MET A 54 -9.20 -11.05 -3.54
C MET A 54 -9.97 -11.15 -4.85
N TYR A 55 -10.33 -10.00 -5.43
CA TYR A 55 -10.92 -9.91 -6.76
C TYR A 55 -10.06 -10.62 -7.82
N SER A 56 -8.74 -10.52 -7.69
CA SER A 56 -7.79 -11.29 -8.49
C SER A 56 -6.54 -11.64 -7.69
N HIS A 57 -5.90 -12.72 -8.08
CA HIS A 57 -4.66 -13.19 -7.48
C HIS A 57 -3.78 -13.96 -8.45
N ILE A 58 -2.50 -14.10 -8.10
CA ILE A 58 -1.52 -14.83 -8.90
C ILE A 58 -0.96 -16.01 -8.10
N ILE A 59 -0.77 -17.14 -8.78
CA ILE A 59 -0.12 -18.32 -8.26
C ILE A 59 1.19 -18.53 -9.01
N LEU A 60 2.30 -18.41 -8.31
CA LEU A 60 3.63 -18.73 -8.82
C LEU A 60 4.01 -20.16 -8.42
N THR A 61 4.37 -21.00 -9.38
CA THR A 61 4.83 -22.38 -9.17
C THR A 61 6.28 -22.53 -9.60
N TYR A 62 7.10 -23.04 -8.69
CA TYR A 62 8.55 -23.17 -8.87
C TYR A 62 8.97 -24.64 -9.03
N ASP A 63 9.96 -24.86 -9.90
CA ASP A 63 10.56 -26.17 -10.19
C ASP A 63 11.38 -26.71 -9.00
N GLU A 64 11.98 -27.89 -9.19
CA GLU A 64 12.84 -28.54 -8.20
C GLU A 64 14.12 -27.75 -7.87
N ASN A 65 14.56 -26.91 -8.80
CA ASN A 65 15.73 -26.03 -8.66
C ASN A 65 15.36 -24.65 -8.10
N ASN A 66 14.09 -24.42 -7.76
CA ASN A 66 13.52 -23.17 -7.27
C ASN A 66 13.45 -22.04 -8.30
N PHE A 67 13.41 -22.34 -9.60
CA PHE A 67 13.12 -21.37 -10.65
C PHE A 67 11.62 -21.34 -10.97
N LEU A 68 11.10 -20.17 -11.31
CA LEU A 68 9.71 -20.00 -11.69
C LEU A 68 9.45 -20.78 -12.98
N GLU A 69 8.61 -21.82 -12.88
CA GLU A 69 8.27 -22.71 -13.99
C GLU A 69 6.93 -22.33 -14.62
N PHE A 70 5.98 -21.89 -13.78
CA PHE A 70 4.62 -21.62 -14.19
C PHE A 70 4.00 -20.50 -13.34
N ALA A 71 3.21 -19.65 -13.96
CA ALA A 71 2.46 -18.59 -13.31
C ALA A 71 1.06 -18.50 -13.91
N GLU A 72 0.05 -18.38 -13.05
CA GLU A 72 -1.34 -18.16 -13.47
C GLU A 72 -1.97 -17.03 -12.66
N SER A 73 -2.76 -16.18 -13.31
CA SER A 73 -3.70 -15.28 -12.66
C SER A 73 -5.08 -15.94 -12.58
N ARG A 74 -5.83 -15.59 -11.54
CA ARG A 74 -7.22 -16.00 -11.34
C ARG A 74 -8.06 -14.81 -10.91
N ASP A 75 -9.25 -14.68 -11.47
CA ASP A 75 -10.25 -13.69 -11.07
C ASP A 75 -11.34 -14.30 -10.15
N GLU A 76 -12.29 -13.47 -9.72
CA GLU A 76 -13.41 -13.87 -8.86
C GLU A 76 -14.38 -14.87 -9.50
N ASP A 77 -14.41 -14.94 -10.84
CA ASP A 77 -15.24 -15.85 -11.63
C ASP A 77 -14.53 -17.20 -11.88
N GLU A 78 -13.38 -17.43 -11.23
CA GLU A 78 -12.49 -18.58 -11.42
C GLU A 78 -11.93 -18.70 -12.85
N ASN A 79 -11.99 -17.64 -13.66
CA ASN A 79 -11.28 -17.63 -14.93
C ASN A 79 -9.78 -17.63 -14.64
N ASN A 80 -9.04 -18.42 -15.39
CA ASN A 80 -7.60 -18.53 -15.23
C ASN A 80 -6.88 -18.15 -16.53
N GLU A 81 -5.82 -17.37 -16.39
CA GLU A 81 -4.93 -16.99 -17.48
C GLU A 81 -3.49 -17.38 -17.12
N GLU A 82 -2.82 -18.10 -18.02
CA GLU A 82 -1.40 -18.36 -17.88
C GLU A 82 -0.61 -17.08 -18.18
N LEU A 83 0.23 -16.67 -17.23
CA LEU A 83 1.04 -15.46 -17.36
C LEU A 83 2.32 -15.75 -18.13
N ILE A 84 2.70 -14.83 -19.02
CA ILE A 84 3.95 -14.94 -19.78
C ILE A 84 5.13 -14.65 -18.85
N ILE A 85 5.95 -15.69 -18.62
CA ILE A 85 7.25 -15.57 -17.95
C ILE A 85 8.28 -15.12 -18.99
N ARG A 86 8.84 -13.92 -18.81
CA ARG A 86 9.82 -13.32 -19.73
C ARG A 86 11.28 -13.54 -19.28
N ASP A 87 11.47 -13.95 -18.04
CA ASP A 87 12.77 -14.29 -17.47
C ASP A 87 12.66 -15.62 -16.71
N ASP A 88 13.43 -16.61 -17.14
CA ASP A 88 13.49 -17.94 -16.53
C ASP A 88 14.37 -17.99 -15.26
N GLN A 89 15.02 -16.87 -14.90
CA GLN A 89 15.88 -16.76 -13.73
C GLN A 89 15.16 -16.25 -12.47
N ILE A 90 13.83 -16.08 -12.50
CA ILE A 90 13.05 -15.70 -11.31
C ILE A 90 13.11 -16.85 -10.30
N LYS A 91 13.82 -16.64 -9.19
CA LYS A 91 14.00 -17.65 -8.14
C LYS A 91 12.96 -17.51 -7.03
N TYR A 92 12.58 -18.64 -6.45
CA TYR A 92 11.81 -18.68 -5.21
C TYR A 92 12.58 -17.93 -4.12
N ARG A 93 11.87 -17.07 -3.40
CA ARG A 93 12.38 -16.34 -2.25
C ARG A 93 11.53 -16.69 -1.05
N ASP A 94 12.16 -17.08 0.06
CA ASP A 94 11.43 -17.27 1.32
C ASP A 94 11.13 -15.89 1.91
N LEU A 95 9.92 -15.39 1.63
CA LEU A 95 9.45 -14.06 2.00
C LEU A 95 8.39 -14.16 3.09
N ARG A 96 8.40 -13.20 4.02
CA ARG A 96 7.30 -13.04 4.98
C ARG A 96 6.04 -12.68 4.19
N ILE A 97 4.99 -13.48 4.37
CA ILE A 97 3.67 -13.18 3.83
C ILE A 97 3.09 -11.91 4.48
N ASN A 98 2.38 -11.13 3.68
CA ASN A 98 1.61 -9.97 4.11
C ASN A 98 0.20 -10.42 4.50
N LYS A 99 -0.31 -9.85 5.59
CA LYS A 99 -1.64 -10.11 6.15
C LYS A 99 -2.42 -8.81 6.15
N ILE A 100 -3.70 -8.87 5.79
CA ILE A 100 -4.55 -7.69 5.75
C ILE A 100 -5.00 -7.35 7.16
N PHE A 101 -5.04 -6.04 7.42
CA PHE A 101 -5.55 -5.49 8.64
C PHE A 101 -6.54 -4.37 8.33
N ASN A 102 -7.83 -4.63 8.52
CA ASN A 102 -8.89 -3.64 8.32
C ASN A 102 -8.96 -2.69 9.53
N PHE A 103 -9.27 -1.42 9.29
CA PHE A 103 -9.41 -0.42 10.35
C PHE A 103 -10.84 -0.43 10.89
N GLU A 104 -11.03 -1.03 12.07
CA GLU A 104 -12.33 -1.07 12.74
C GLU A 104 -12.45 0.08 13.74
N LYS A 105 -13.45 0.93 13.58
CA LYS A 105 -13.72 2.04 14.50
C LYS A 105 -13.87 1.52 15.92
N ALA A 106 -13.14 2.14 16.84
CA ALA A 106 -13.12 1.75 18.24
C ALA A 106 -12.93 2.98 19.12
N LYS A 107 -13.83 3.20 20.07
CA LYS A 107 -13.79 4.37 20.97
C LYS A 107 -12.43 4.52 21.69
N ASN A 108 -11.81 3.40 22.05
CA ASN A 108 -10.52 3.34 22.74
C ASN A 108 -9.41 2.75 21.86
N GLY A 109 -9.54 2.86 20.54
CA GLY A 109 -8.51 2.42 19.60
C GLY A 109 -7.18 3.13 19.84
N GLU A 110 -6.09 2.36 19.70
CA GLU A 110 -4.71 2.83 19.82
C GLU A 110 -4.26 3.69 18.65
N ASN A 111 -4.93 3.56 17.50
CA ASN A 111 -4.70 4.36 16.31
C ASN A 111 -5.82 5.38 16.14
N TRP A 112 -5.57 6.44 15.37
CA TRP A 112 -6.59 7.37 14.96
C TRP A 112 -6.28 8.07 13.64
N ILE A 113 -7.32 8.48 12.93
CA ILE A 113 -7.28 9.40 11.79
C ILE A 113 -7.93 10.72 12.20
N GLY A 114 -7.47 11.84 11.65
CA GLY A 114 -7.85 13.20 12.03
C GLY A 114 -7.39 13.60 13.42
N GLY A 115 -8.07 14.57 14.02
CA GLY A 115 -7.76 15.12 15.34
C GLY A 115 -6.66 16.19 15.32
N ASN A 116 -6.39 16.72 16.51
CA ASN A 116 -5.44 17.80 16.69
C ASN A 116 -4.00 17.29 16.50
N ILE A 117 -3.15 18.16 15.95
CA ILE A 117 -1.70 17.95 15.92
C ILE A 117 -1.18 17.85 17.36
N PRO A 118 -0.41 16.80 17.72
CA PRO A 118 0.23 16.72 19.03
C PRO A 118 1.13 17.94 19.28
N SER A 119 1.15 18.46 20.51
CA SER A 119 1.88 19.69 20.85
C SER A 119 3.40 19.59 20.65
N ASP A 120 3.93 18.37 20.65
CA ASP A 120 5.34 18.05 20.44
C ASP A 120 5.65 17.63 18.99
N PHE A 121 4.64 17.56 18.11
CA PHE A 121 4.81 17.19 16.71
C PHE A 121 4.92 18.44 15.82
N LEU A 122 5.96 18.47 14.98
CA LEU A 122 6.25 19.59 14.09
C LEU A 122 6.09 19.18 12.63
N ILE A 123 5.10 19.77 11.97
CA ILE A 123 4.95 19.66 10.51
C ILE A 123 6.09 20.43 9.84
N PRO A 124 6.82 19.83 8.88
CA PRO A 124 7.88 20.51 8.14
C PRO A 124 7.34 21.70 7.35
N LYS A 125 8.08 22.82 7.43
CA LYS A 125 7.78 24.01 6.64
C LYS A 125 7.91 23.73 5.16
N ASN A 126 6.98 24.26 4.38
CA ASN A 126 6.90 24.13 2.93
C ASN A 126 6.20 25.37 2.34
N THR A 127 6.12 25.46 1.02
CA THR A 127 5.40 26.53 0.31
C THR A 127 4.38 26.00 -0.68
N CYS A 128 4.03 24.71 -0.60
CA CYS A 128 3.07 24.13 -1.53
C CYS A 128 1.64 24.59 -1.20
N PRO A 129 0.77 24.75 -2.21
CA PRO A 129 -0.62 25.12 -1.96
C PRO A 129 -1.33 24.04 -1.15
N GLY A 130 -2.13 24.44 -0.17
CA GLY A 130 -2.80 23.50 0.72
C GLY A 130 -1.92 23.02 1.87
N SER A 131 -0.59 23.14 1.79
CA SER A 131 0.36 22.70 2.83
C SER A 131 0.17 21.24 3.28
N PHE A 132 1.00 20.79 4.22
CA PHE A 132 0.86 19.46 4.81
C PHE A 132 -0.27 19.43 5.83
N GLN A 133 -1.24 18.54 5.63
CA GLN A 133 -2.32 18.27 6.58
C GLN A 133 -1.90 17.18 7.56
N TYR A 134 -2.37 17.29 8.80
CA TYR A 134 -2.24 16.21 9.78
C TYR A 134 -3.34 15.18 9.59
N LEU A 135 -2.95 13.94 9.36
CA LEU A 135 -3.88 12.86 9.01
C LEU A 135 -4.18 11.95 10.20
N GLY A 136 -3.34 11.91 11.23
CA GLY A 136 -3.56 11.05 12.39
C GLY A 136 -2.30 10.34 12.85
N LYS A 137 -2.47 9.24 13.60
CA LYS A 137 -1.37 8.48 14.19
C LYS A 137 -1.63 6.98 14.13
N LEU A 138 -0.59 6.25 13.76
CA LEU A 138 -0.52 4.79 13.85
C LEU A 138 0.41 4.39 14.99
N SER A 139 -0.07 3.51 15.87
CA SER A 139 0.64 3.05 17.06
C SER A 139 1.40 1.76 16.76
N LYS A 140 2.68 1.69 17.15
CA LYS A 140 3.47 0.45 17.03
C LYS A 140 2.97 -0.66 17.95
N GLU A 141 2.16 -0.32 18.96
CA GLU A 141 1.52 -1.31 19.84
C GLU A 141 0.38 -2.05 19.13
N SER A 142 -0.06 -1.55 17.97
CA SER A 142 -1.02 -2.23 17.11
C SER A 142 -0.35 -3.39 16.36
N LYS A 143 -1.03 -4.54 16.26
CA LYS A 143 -0.48 -5.74 15.62
C LYS A 143 -0.08 -5.52 14.16
N ALA A 144 -0.78 -4.65 13.43
CA ALA A 144 -0.44 -4.31 12.05
C ALA A 144 0.91 -3.56 11.93
N TYR A 145 1.35 -2.91 13.02
CA TYR A 145 2.44 -1.93 13.05
C TYR A 145 3.55 -2.27 14.05
N ASP A 146 3.55 -3.49 14.61
CA ASP A 146 4.56 -3.98 15.56
C ASP A 146 6.00 -3.97 15.02
N TRP A 147 6.13 -3.86 13.70
CA TRP A 147 7.39 -3.75 12.97
C TRP A 147 7.90 -2.32 12.85
N LEU A 148 7.10 -1.31 13.24
CA LEU A 148 7.55 0.08 13.25
C LEU A 148 8.50 0.33 14.42
N PRO A 149 9.56 1.15 14.23
CA PRO A 149 10.47 1.52 15.30
C PRO A 149 9.84 2.45 16.36
N PHE A 150 8.76 3.14 16.03
CA PHE A 150 8.05 4.12 16.87
C PHE A 150 6.61 4.28 16.37
N ASP A 151 5.77 4.94 17.18
CA ASP A 151 4.48 5.41 16.68
C ASP A 151 4.67 6.49 15.62
N ILE A 152 3.95 6.40 14.51
CA ILE A 152 4.10 7.33 13.40
C ILE A 152 2.88 8.25 13.31
N ASN A 153 3.14 9.55 13.35
CA ASN A 153 2.17 10.57 12.99
C ASN A 153 2.18 10.72 11.48
N LEU A 154 1.01 10.73 10.84
CA LEU A 154 0.87 10.83 9.39
C LEU A 154 0.61 12.27 8.99
N ILE A 155 1.36 12.75 8.00
CA ILE A 155 1.16 14.05 7.37
C ILE A 155 1.30 13.93 5.85
N CYS A 156 0.49 14.67 5.09
CA CYS A 156 0.58 14.73 3.64
C CYS A 156 -0.15 15.98 3.10
N PRO A 157 0.33 16.64 2.04
CA PRO A 157 -0.43 17.67 1.34
C PRO A 157 -1.43 17.03 0.37
N ILE A 158 -2.54 16.55 0.92
CA ILE A 158 -3.51 15.67 0.24
C ILE A 158 -4.34 16.31 -0.90
N TYR A 159 -4.11 17.59 -1.17
CA TYR A 159 -4.80 18.37 -2.22
C TYR A 159 -3.89 18.70 -3.40
N LEU A 160 -2.72 18.07 -3.49
CA LEU A 160 -1.77 18.26 -4.58
C LEU A 160 -1.86 17.12 -5.58
N ASP A 161 -1.54 17.44 -6.83
CA ASP A 161 -1.25 16.45 -7.87
C ASP A 161 0.12 15.80 -7.60
N LEU A 162 0.15 14.84 -6.67
CA LEU A 162 1.38 14.29 -6.12
C LEU A 162 1.69 12.91 -6.72
N ASP A 163 2.91 12.73 -7.22
CA ASP A 163 3.48 11.41 -7.54
C ASP A 163 4.00 10.77 -6.25
N LYS A 164 5.13 11.27 -5.72
CA LYS A 164 5.72 10.76 -4.46
C LYS A 164 6.21 11.87 -3.55
N ILE A 165 5.94 11.72 -2.27
CA ILE A 165 6.46 12.58 -1.22
C ILE A 165 7.25 11.73 -0.24
N TRP A 166 8.50 12.14 0.00
CA TRP A 166 9.43 11.42 0.86
C TRP A 166 9.64 12.16 2.17
N LEU A 167 9.29 11.53 3.29
CA LEU A 167 9.49 12.07 4.63
C LEU A 167 10.51 11.26 5.41
N ASP A 168 11.49 11.95 5.98
CA ASP A 168 12.50 11.38 6.88
C ASP A 168 12.06 11.54 8.33
N TYR A 169 11.65 10.43 8.95
CA TYR A 169 11.28 10.32 10.36
C TYR A 169 12.46 9.87 11.24
N SER A 170 13.71 10.20 10.87
CA SER A 170 14.87 10.00 11.76
C SER A 170 14.63 10.62 13.14
N GLU A 171 13.97 11.78 13.17
CA GLU A 171 13.36 12.43 14.34
C GLU A 171 11.83 12.26 14.25
N PRO A 172 11.21 11.30 14.97
CA PRO A 172 9.82 10.88 14.74
C PRO A 172 8.78 11.99 14.88
N ASN A 173 9.05 12.98 15.73
CA ASN A 173 8.16 14.10 16.00
C ASN A 173 8.48 15.36 15.18
N SER A 174 9.47 15.31 14.29
CA SER A 174 9.84 16.43 13.43
C SER A 174 10.37 15.90 12.08
N PRO A 175 9.50 15.27 11.27
CA PRO A 175 9.92 14.72 9.99
C PRO A 175 10.40 15.81 9.03
N LYS A 176 11.28 15.43 8.09
CA LYS A 176 11.82 16.33 7.06
C LYS A 176 11.40 15.88 5.67
N ILE A 177 11.04 16.82 4.81
CA ILE A 177 10.72 16.55 3.40
C ILE A 177 12.05 16.38 2.64
N LEU A 178 12.26 15.21 2.03
CA LEU A 178 13.50 14.92 1.30
C LEU A 178 13.51 15.52 -0.11
N ASN A 179 12.35 15.57 -0.77
CA ASN A 179 12.16 16.15 -2.10
C ASN A 179 11.42 17.49 -2.06
N ILE A 180 11.86 18.40 -1.19
CA ILE A 180 11.15 19.68 -0.92
C ILE A 180 10.97 20.56 -2.16
N GLU A 181 11.94 20.57 -3.08
CA GLU A 181 11.86 21.37 -4.31
C GLU A 181 10.74 20.87 -5.22
N GLU A 182 10.62 19.55 -5.38
CA GLU A 182 9.54 18.90 -6.13
C GLU A 182 8.18 19.19 -5.48
N VAL A 183 8.08 18.95 -4.17
CA VAL A 183 6.84 19.19 -3.40
C VAL A 183 6.37 20.64 -3.51
N ASN A 184 7.28 21.61 -3.41
CA ASN A 184 6.95 23.03 -3.54
C ASN A 184 6.58 23.43 -4.98
N SER A 185 6.91 22.62 -5.98
CA SER A 185 6.57 22.84 -7.39
C SER A 185 5.25 22.20 -7.82
N LEU A 186 4.67 21.32 -6.99
CA LEU A 186 3.41 20.65 -7.29
C LEU A 186 2.25 21.65 -7.38
N SER A 187 1.37 21.38 -8.34
CA SER A 187 0.14 22.13 -8.55
C SER A 187 -1.06 21.51 -7.84
N THR A 188 -2.14 22.27 -7.82
CA THR A 188 -3.46 21.84 -7.35
C THR A 188 -4.53 22.38 -8.31
N ALA A 189 -5.71 21.78 -8.29
CA ALA A 189 -6.88 22.12 -9.08
C ALA A 189 -7.81 23.05 -8.28
N TYR A 190 -7.43 23.34 -7.04
CA TYR A 190 -8.18 24.17 -6.11
C TYR A 190 -7.48 25.51 -5.95
N ASP A 191 -7.97 26.53 -6.65
CA ASP A 191 -7.34 27.86 -6.71
C ASP A 191 -7.33 28.61 -5.36
N ASP A 192 -8.19 28.22 -4.41
CA ASP A 192 -8.28 28.85 -3.08
C ASP A 192 -7.21 28.36 -2.09
N LEU A 193 -6.39 27.37 -2.48
CA LEU A 193 -5.35 26.80 -1.64
C LEU A 193 -4.05 27.61 -1.71
N ASN A 194 -3.45 27.85 -0.56
CA ASN A 194 -2.15 28.49 -0.41
C ASN A 194 -1.35 27.82 0.72
N ALA A 195 -0.13 28.27 0.96
CA ALA A 195 0.77 27.65 1.95
C ALA A 195 0.30 27.78 3.41
N ASP A 196 -0.62 28.70 3.69
CA ASP A 196 -1.23 28.89 5.01
C ASP A 196 -2.59 28.18 5.15
N SER A 197 -3.06 27.49 4.11
CA SER A 197 -4.29 26.70 4.14
C SER A 197 -4.16 25.55 5.13
N PHE A 198 -5.19 25.35 5.96
CA PHE A 198 -5.27 24.24 6.88
C PHE A 198 -6.68 23.67 6.98
N ILE A 199 -6.75 22.39 7.32
CA ILE A 199 -7.96 21.69 7.70
C ILE A 199 -7.63 20.85 8.93
N GLU A 200 -8.43 21.03 9.97
CA GLU A 200 -8.47 20.15 11.12
C GLU A 200 -9.67 19.20 10.96
N TYR A 201 -9.42 17.89 11.06
CA TYR A 201 -10.46 16.87 10.94
C TYR A 201 -10.94 16.39 12.31
N GLU A 202 -12.19 15.96 12.39
CA GLU A 202 -12.70 15.22 13.54
C GLU A 202 -11.89 13.93 13.75
N GLN A 203 -11.60 13.61 15.01
CA GLN A 203 -10.79 12.44 15.33
C GLN A 203 -11.63 11.16 15.33
N VAL A 204 -11.23 10.19 14.52
CA VAL A 204 -11.80 8.84 14.49
C VAL A 204 -10.76 7.84 14.97
N ARG A 205 -11.03 7.18 16.10
CA ARG A 205 -10.17 6.13 16.68
C ARG A 205 -10.51 4.76 16.11
N PHE A 206 -9.49 3.93 15.93
CA PHE A 206 -9.65 2.58 15.40
C PHE A 206 -8.64 1.59 15.97
N THR A 207 -9.01 0.32 15.92
CA THR A 207 -8.13 -0.85 16.13
C THR A 207 -7.91 -1.53 14.78
N THR A 208 -6.80 -2.25 14.64
CA THR A 208 -6.58 -3.08 13.45
C THR A 208 -7.06 -4.51 13.68
N LYS A 209 -7.83 -5.06 12.74
CA LYS A 209 -8.26 -6.46 12.78
C LYS A 209 -7.73 -7.22 11.58
N GLU A 210 -7.05 -8.33 11.87
CA GLU A 210 -6.59 -9.26 10.83
C GLU A 210 -7.78 -9.85 10.09
N ASP A 211 -7.75 -9.78 8.76
CA ASP A 211 -8.80 -10.29 7.89
C ASP A 211 -8.19 -10.93 6.63
N LYS A 212 -9.05 -11.55 5.82
CA LYS A 212 -8.70 -12.17 4.53
C LYS A 212 -9.08 -11.27 3.36
N ALA A 213 -10.11 -10.46 3.53
CA ALA A 213 -10.57 -9.51 2.51
C ALA A 213 -10.32 -8.06 2.97
N ILE A 214 -10.13 -7.19 1.99
CA ILE A 214 -9.98 -5.75 2.21
C ILE A 214 -11.34 -5.14 2.52
N GLY A 215 -11.40 -4.36 3.62
CA GLY A 215 -12.54 -3.54 3.99
C GLY A 215 -12.32 -2.08 3.59
N TYR A 216 -13.31 -1.49 2.94
CA TYR A 216 -13.23 -0.15 2.33
C TYR A 216 -13.89 0.95 3.18
N GLU A 217 -13.75 0.90 4.51
CA GLU A 217 -14.36 1.91 5.38
C GLU A 217 -13.46 3.17 5.52
N ILE A 218 -12.50 3.14 6.43
CA ILE A 218 -11.55 4.25 6.67
C ILE A 218 -10.22 3.98 5.96
N GLY A 219 -9.84 2.71 5.89
CA GLY A 219 -8.57 2.27 5.36
C GLY A 219 -8.19 0.90 5.88
N PHE A 220 -7.02 0.44 5.44
CA PHE A 220 -6.48 -0.86 5.78
C PHE A 220 -4.95 -0.86 5.65
N SER A 221 -4.33 -1.94 6.09
CA SER A 221 -2.89 -2.20 6.00
C SER A 221 -2.63 -3.63 5.53
N GLY A 222 -1.36 -3.95 5.27
CA GLY A 222 -0.90 -5.29 4.90
C GLY A 222 -0.52 -5.42 3.44
N ILE A 223 -1.51 -5.28 2.55
CA ILE A 223 -1.36 -5.46 1.10
C ILE A 223 -1.99 -4.25 0.40
N PRO A 224 -1.26 -3.51 -0.46
CA PRO A 224 -1.83 -2.38 -1.18
C PRO A 224 -2.81 -2.84 -2.26
N ASN A 225 -3.95 -2.14 -2.37
CA ASN A 225 -4.94 -2.35 -3.42
C ASN A 225 -4.84 -1.23 -4.45
N TRP A 226 -4.11 -1.48 -5.53
CA TRP A 226 -3.83 -0.49 -6.56
C TRP A 226 -5.09 -0.13 -7.35
N ILE A 227 -5.27 1.16 -7.65
CA ILE A 227 -6.35 1.65 -8.51
C ILE A 227 -5.89 1.66 -9.97
N GLN A 228 -4.63 2.04 -10.18
CA GLN A 228 -3.96 2.04 -11.47
C GLN A 228 -2.87 0.95 -11.48
N TYR A 229 -1.80 1.14 -12.25
CA TYR A 229 -0.64 0.25 -12.16
C TYR A 229 0.05 0.36 -10.79
N SER A 230 0.62 -0.76 -10.35
CA SER A 230 1.40 -0.79 -9.12
C SER A 230 2.66 0.08 -9.23
N ASP A 231 2.83 0.99 -8.28
CA ASP A 231 3.99 1.89 -8.19
C ASP A 231 4.68 1.71 -6.84
N ILE A 232 5.37 0.58 -6.70
CA ILE A 232 5.94 0.17 -5.43
C ILE A 232 7.24 0.94 -5.16
N PRO A 233 7.30 1.78 -4.12
CA PRO A 233 8.43 2.66 -3.92
C PRO A 233 9.66 1.92 -3.38
N LYS A 234 10.83 2.40 -3.83
CA LYS A 234 12.13 2.07 -3.26
C LYS A 234 12.57 3.20 -2.34
N CYS A 235 13.08 2.85 -1.16
CA CYS A 235 13.61 3.85 -0.24
C CYS A 235 14.79 4.59 -0.91
N PRO A 236 14.77 5.95 -0.99
CA PRO A 236 15.81 6.70 -1.68
C PRO A 236 17.19 6.57 -1.02
N LYS A 237 17.25 6.26 0.29
CA LYS A 237 18.52 6.06 1.01
C LYS A 237 19.07 4.64 0.89
N THR A 238 18.22 3.62 1.01
CA THR A 238 18.68 2.21 1.11
C THR A 238 18.47 1.41 -0.15
N GLN A 239 17.68 1.93 -1.11
CA GLN A 239 17.24 1.24 -2.32
C GLN A 239 16.48 -0.07 -2.04
N LYS A 240 16.06 -0.30 -0.80
CA LYS A 240 15.19 -1.43 -0.43
C LYS A 240 13.75 -1.14 -0.82
N THR A 241 13.02 -2.17 -1.20
CA THR A 241 11.55 -2.10 -1.34
C THR A 241 10.97 -1.65 0.00
N MET A 242 10.13 -0.63 -0.04
CA MET A 242 9.47 -0.15 1.17
C MET A 242 8.30 -1.06 1.54
N ARG A 243 8.00 -1.14 2.83
CA ARG A 243 6.88 -1.93 3.33
C ARG A 243 5.62 -1.09 3.28
N PHE A 244 4.53 -1.65 2.77
CA PHE A 244 3.25 -0.97 2.77
C PHE A 244 2.78 -0.73 4.22
N LEU A 245 2.54 0.54 4.54
CA LEU A 245 2.10 0.97 5.86
C LEU A 245 0.58 1.01 5.93
N CYS A 246 -0.08 1.73 5.04
CA CYS A 246 -1.54 1.75 4.97
C CYS A 246 -2.03 2.36 3.65
N GLN A 247 -3.30 2.09 3.34
CA GLN A 247 -4.08 2.81 2.35
C GLN A 247 -5.26 3.46 3.07
N LEU A 248 -5.42 4.76 2.89
CA LEU A 248 -6.53 5.56 3.40
C LEU A 248 -7.40 5.99 2.24
N GLN A 249 -8.71 5.91 2.43
CA GLN A 249 -9.67 6.25 1.39
C GLN A 249 -10.37 7.54 1.72
N SER A 250 -10.75 8.28 0.68
CA SER A 250 -11.61 9.44 0.84
C SER A 250 -12.92 9.00 1.50
N SER A 251 -13.26 9.58 2.66
CA SER A 251 -14.28 9.01 3.54
C SER A 251 -15.19 10.08 4.16
N ASP A 252 -16.50 9.85 4.10
CA ASP A 252 -17.52 10.68 4.77
C ASP A 252 -17.48 10.55 6.30
N GLU A 253 -16.70 9.59 6.81
CA GLU A 253 -16.58 9.29 8.23
C GLU A 253 -15.64 10.25 8.96
N ILE A 254 -14.72 10.90 8.24
CA ILE A 254 -13.71 11.80 8.80
C ILE A 254 -14.05 13.23 8.35
N LYS A 255 -14.91 13.89 9.11
CA LYS A 255 -15.42 15.22 8.77
C LYS A 255 -14.41 16.31 9.08
N THR A 256 -14.49 17.41 8.36
CA THR A 256 -13.78 18.64 8.72
C THR A 256 -14.39 19.24 9.98
N LYS A 257 -13.53 19.49 10.96
CA LYS A 257 -13.87 20.20 12.20
C LYS A 257 -13.65 21.71 12.05
N GLU A 258 -12.54 22.11 11.45
CA GLU A 258 -12.17 23.52 11.26
C GLU A 258 -11.32 23.71 10.01
N THR A 259 -11.48 24.83 9.31
CA THR A 259 -10.63 25.20 8.18
C THR A 259 -10.64 26.72 7.96
N ASN A 260 -9.54 27.26 7.44
CA ASN A 260 -9.48 28.63 6.94
C ASN A 260 -9.76 28.75 5.42
N ILE A 261 -9.94 27.63 4.73
CA ILE A 261 -10.20 27.59 3.29
C ILE A 261 -11.62 28.09 3.04
N LYS A 262 -11.77 28.96 2.05
CA LYS A 262 -13.07 29.54 1.65
C LYS A 262 -13.26 29.30 0.16
N PRO A 263 -13.85 28.16 -0.22
CA PRO A 263 -14.06 27.82 -1.61
C PRO A 263 -14.90 28.90 -2.30
N THR A 264 -14.38 29.46 -3.38
CA THR A 264 -15.13 30.41 -4.21
C THR A 264 -16.07 29.69 -5.17
N ASP A 265 -15.72 28.47 -5.55
CA ASP A 265 -16.54 27.58 -6.35
C ASP A 265 -17.28 26.55 -5.48
N GLU A 266 -18.59 26.42 -5.68
CA GLU A 266 -19.41 25.45 -4.95
C GLU A 266 -19.13 24.01 -5.41
N TRP A 267 -18.57 23.76 -6.61
CA TRP A 267 -18.37 22.38 -7.09
C TRP A 267 -17.34 21.59 -6.26
N TYR A 268 -16.23 22.22 -5.84
CA TYR A 268 -15.18 21.52 -5.08
C TYR A 268 -15.26 21.71 -3.57
N LYS A 269 -16.21 22.50 -3.09
CA LYS A 269 -16.40 22.76 -1.66
C LYS A 269 -16.53 21.48 -0.83
N GLN A 270 -17.23 20.48 -1.37
CA GLN A 270 -17.40 19.17 -0.74
C GLN A 270 -16.09 18.45 -0.41
N TYR A 271 -15.00 18.71 -1.15
CA TYR A 271 -13.70 18.08 -0.91
C TYR A 271 -12.97 18.63 0.33
N PHE A 272 -13.45 19.75 0.88
CA PHE A 272 -12.95 20.33 2.12
C PHE A 272 -13.87 20.08 3.32
N GLU A 273 -15.02 19.42 3.13
CA GLU A 273 -15.97 19.08 4.22
C GLU A 273 -15.62 17.77 4.93
N LYS A 274 -14.72 16.98 4.33
CA LYS A 274 -14.25 15.68 4.81
C LYS A 274 -12.81 15.43 4.40
N MET A 275 -12.17 14.42 4.99
CA MET A 275 -10.86 13.96 4.54
C MET A 275 -10.99 13.36 3.14
N ASN A 276 -10.38 14.04 2.18
CA ASN A 276 -10.42 13.71 0.77
C ASN A 276 -9.01 13.74 0.20
N PHE A 277 -8.66 12.74 -0.61
CA PHE A 277 -7.35 12.62 -1.23
C PHE A 277 -7.50 12.93 -2.73
N TRP A 278 -7.28 14.19 -3.10
CA TRP A 278 -7.24 14.64 -4.50
C TRP A 278 -8.38 14.11 -5.41
N GLY A 279 -9.61 14.52 -5.11
CA GLY A 279 -10.77 14.21 -5.95
C GLY A 279 -11.26 12.77 -5.79
N ASP A 280 -11.48 12.34 -4.54
CA ASP A 280 -11.92 10.99 -4.18
C ASP A 280 -10.92 9.86 -4.49
N GLY A 281 -9.62 10.16 -4.48
CA GLY A 281 -8.56 9.17 -4.56
C GLY A 281 -8.29 8.43 -3.24
N ASP A 282 -7.27 7.56 -3.30
CA ASP A 282 -6.74 6.79 -2.18
C ASP A 282 -5.29 7.18 -1.91
N LEU A 283 -4.98 7.46 -0.64
CA LEU A 283 -3.62 7.72 -0.17
C LEU A 283 -2.93 6.40 0.20
N PHE A 284 -1.81 6.12 -0.45
CA PHE A 284 -0.94 5.01 -0.13
C PHE A 284 0.27 5.51 0.66
N VAL A 285 0.58 4.83 1.75
CA VAL A 285 1.74 5.13 2.58
C VAL A 285 2.64 3.90 2.65
N PHE A 286 3.92 4.08 2.42
CA PHE A 286 4.95 3.06 2.57
C PHE A 286 6.02 3.54 3.55
N PHE A 287 6.69 2.60 4.23
CA PHE A 287 7.72 2.92 5.21
C PHE A 287 8.88 1.94 5.14
N GLU A 288 10.11 2.46 5.24
CA GLU A 288 11.34 1.67 5.35
C GLU A 288 11.90 1.84 6.76
N PRO A 289 11.85 0.79 7.61
CA PRO A 289 12.07 0.92 9.04
C PRO A 289 13.51 1.22 9.44
N GLU A 290 14.52 0.83 8.65
CA GLU A 290 15.92 1.05 9.01
C GLU A 290 16.33 2.52 8.82
N SER A 291 15.99 3.11 7.67
CA SER A 291 16.27 4.51 7.35
C SER A 291 15.18 5.48 7.82
N LYS A 292 14.06 4.93 8.33
CA LYS A 292 12.89 5.68 8.84
C LYS A 292 12.29 6.63 7.81
N ILE A 293 12.29 6.22 6.55
CA ILE A 293 11.70 7.00 5.46
C ILE A 293 10.28 6.52 5.21
N ALA A 294 9.36 7.46 5.08
CA ALA A 294 8.02 7.23 4.56
C ALA A 294 7.90 7.74 3.11
N CYS A 295 7.10 7.07 2.30
CA CYS A 295 6.66 7.50 0.99
C CYS A 295 5.15 7.65 0.99
N TYR A 296 4.64 8.77 0.49
CA TYR A 296 3.22 9.02 0.28
C TYR A 296 2.96 9.18 -1.21
N MET A 297 1.90 8.56 -1.71
CA MET A 297 1.41 8.71 -3.08
C MET A 297 -0.12 8.65 -3.09
N ILE A 298 -0.76 9.34 -4.03
CA ILE A 298 -2.21 9.27 -4.23
C ILE A 298 -2.48 8.64 -5.60
N GLN A 299 -3.41 7.69 -5.66
CA GLN A 299 -3.99 7.25 -6.93
C GLN A 299 -5.47 7.59 -6.95
N ASN A 300 -5.96 8.00 -8.11
CA ASN A 300 -7.37 8.21 -8.41
C ASN A 300 -7.70 7.58 -9.78
N THR A 301 -9.00 7.42 -10.06
CA THR A 301 -9.52 6.84 -11.32
C THR A 301 -9.64 7.86 -12.43
#